data_AF-A0A626IY83-F1
#
_entry.id   AF-A0A626IY83-F1
#
_cell.length_a   1.000
_cell.length_b   1.000
_cell.length_c   1.000
_cell.angle_alpha   90.00
_cell.angle_beta   90.00
_cell.angle_gamma   90.00
#
_symmetry.space_group_name_H-M   'P 1'
#
loop_
_entity.id
_entity.type
_entity.pdbx_description
1 polymer ?
#
loop_
_entity_poly.entity_id
_entity_poly.type
_entity_poly.pdbx_seq_one_letter_code
_entity_poly.pdbx_strand_id
1 'polypeptide(L)'
;MMPIPANPTNASIQPQSLYDVWADLAWRAMLTEVNLSPKPGLVDRLNCGAHKDMALADFHRSAEAIRHWLPRFMEYGASCTRLPPESVLAGLRPLG
;
A
#
# COMPACT_ATOMS: atom_id res chain seq x y z
N MET A 1 4.88 -4.93 -17.41
CA MET A 1 4.01 -4.31 -16.38
C MET A 1 3.01 -3.41 -17.10
N MET A 2 1.71 -3.41 -16.75
CA MET A 2 0.72 -2.50 -17.37
C MET A 2 1.14 -1.04 -17.15
N PRO A 3 1.07 -0.13 -18.13
CA PRO A 3 1.34 1.29 -17.91
C PRO A 3 0.26 1.90 -16.98
N ILE A 4 0.62 2.93 -16.20
CA ILE A 4 -0.40 3.69 -15.46
C ILE A 4 -1.24 4.45 -16.49
N PRO A 5 -2.58 4.29 -16.50
CA PRO A 5 -3.42 5.06 -17.40
C PRO A 5 -3.21 6.55 -17.12
N ALA A 6 -2.62 7.26 -18.08
CA ALA A 6 -2.44 8.70 -17.96
C ALA A 6 -3.82 9.35 -18.02
N ASN A 7 -4.29 9.92 -16.91
CA ASN A 7 -5.42 10.84 -16.96
C ASN A 7 -4.84 12.24 -17.23
N PRO A 8 -5.10 12.86 -18.40
CA PRO A 8 -4.38 14.05 -18.85
C PRO A 8 -4.81 15.34 -18.12
N THR A 9 -5.74 15.25 -17.17
CA THR A 9 -6.15 16.39 -16.39
C THR A 9 -5.05 16.70 -15.38
N ASN A 10 -4.17 17.66 -15.70
CA ASN A 10 -3.32 18.54 -14.86
C ASN A 10 -3.03 18.08 -13.41
N ALA A 11 -2.71 16.80 -13.20
CA ALA A 11 -2.49 16.22 -11.89
C ALA A 11 -1.09 16.59 -11.45
N SER A 12 -0.90 16.93 -10.16
CA SER A 12 0.41 17.20 -9.59
C SER A 12 1.20 15.90 -9.43
N ILE A 13 1.60 15.31 -10.55
CA ILE A 13 2.45 14.11 -10.59
C ILE A 13 3.79 14.49 -9.97
N GLN A 14 4.19 13.72 -8.95
CA GLN A 14 5.46 13.93 -8.27
C GLN A 14 6.58 13.17 -9.00
N PRO A 15 7.86 13.52 -8.78
CA PRO A 15 8.97 12.73 -9.31
C PRO A 15 8.90 11.28 -8.82
N GLN A 16 9.25 10.32 -9.68
CA GLN A 16 9.20 8.89 -9.34
C GLN A 16 9.98 8.56 -8.05
N SER A 17 11.12 9.20 -7.85
CA SER A 17 11.95 9.04 -6.65
C SER A 17 11.20 9.36 -5.34
N LEU A 18 10.21 10.25 -5.38
CA LEU A 18 9.41 10.56 -4.21
C LEU A 18 8.44 9.42 -3.87
N TYR A 19 7.82 8.80 -4.87
CA TYR A 19 6.97 7.62 -4.67
C TYR A 19 7.77 6.43 -4.13
N ASP A 20 9.02 6.25 -4.57
CA ASP A 20 9.89 5.20 -4.05
C ASP A 20 10.22 5.43 -2.55
N VAL A 21 10.50 6.68 -2.17
CA VAL A 21 10.73 7.06 -0.76
C VAL A 21 9.47 6.81 0.07
N TRP A 22 8.30 7.24 -0.39
CA TRP A 22 7.04 7.03 0.31
C TRP A 22 6.68 5.54 0.43
N ALA A 23 6.97 4.74 -0.60
CA ALA A 23 6.79 3.29 -0.55
C ALA A 23 7.69 2.64 0.50
N ASP A 24 8.96 3.06 0.61
CA ASP A 24 9.87 2.55 1.64
C ASP A 24 9.39 2.94 3.05
N LEU A 25 8.92 4.18 3.22
CA LEU A 25 8.33 4.64 4.49
C LEU A 25 7.07 3.88 4.85
N ALA A 26 6.16 3.65 3.91
CA ALA A 26 4.92 2.90 4.12
C ALA A 26 5.23 1.43 4.48
N TRP A 27 6.20 0.81 3.81
CA TRP A 27 6.66 -0.54 4.16
C TRP A 27 7.26 -0.60 5.57
N ARG A 28 8.15 0.34 5.92
CA ARG A 28 8.69 0.44 7.29
C ARG A 28 7.61 0.69 8.32
N ALA A 29 6.60 1.49 8.00
CA ALA A 29 5.47 1.74 8.88
C ALA A 29 4.68 0.46 9.14
N MET A 30 4.36 -0.33 8.11
CA MET A 30 3.72 -1.65 8.28
C MET A 30 4.52 -2.57 9.21
N LEU A 31 5.84 -2.68 8.99
CA LEU A 31 6.70 -3.51 9.84
C LEU A 31 6.80 -2.97 11.27
N THR A 32 6.92 -1.67 11.44
CA THR A 32 6.98 -1.04 12.77
C THR A 32 5.68 -1.29 13.52
N GLU A 33 4.55 -1.09 12.84
CA GLU A 33 3.20 -1.21 13.41
C GLU A 33 2.94 -2.63 13.92
N VAL A 34 3.15 -3.66 13.09
CA VAL A 34 2.88 -5.05 13.49
C VAL A 34 3.83 -5.55 14.57
N ASN A 35 5.03 -4.96 14.67
CA ASN A 35 6.03 -5.31 15.68
C ASN A 35 5.84 -4.59 17.03
N LEU A 36 4.80 -3.78 17.19
CA LEU A 36 4.40 -3.22 18.48
C LEU A 36 3.37 -4.12 19.17
N SER A 37 3.48 -4.26 20.49
CA SER A 37 2.56 -5.05 21.32
C SER A 37 2.26 -4.32 22.63
N PRO A 38 1.08 -4.51 23.26
CA PRO A 38 -0.02 -5.36 22.79
C PRO A 38 -0.91 -4.66 21.75
N LYS A 39 -1.52 -5.43 20.85
CA LYS A 39 -2.57 -4.95 19.91
C LYS A 39 -3.85 -5.76 20.07
N PRO A 40 -4.78 -5.36 20.97
CA PRO A 40 -6.00 -6.11 21.22
C PRO A 40 -6.80 -6.39 19.94
N GLY A 41 -7.03 -7.67 19.63
CA GLY A 41 -7.80 -8.11 18.47
C GLY A 41 -7.05 -8.14 17.13
N LEU A 42 -5.86 -7.53 17.04
CA LEU A 42 -5.02 -7.51 15.84
C LEU A 42 -3.82 -8.46 15.98
N VAL A 43 -3.21 -8.80 14.86
CA VAL A 43 -1.93 -9.54 14.85
C VAL A 43 -0.83 -8.65 15.43
N ASP A 44 -0.04 -9.20 16.34
CA ASP A 44 1.15 -8.55 16.88
C ASP A 44 2.27 -9.57 17.17
N ARG A 45 3.31 -9.16 17.92
CA ARG A 45 4.43 -10.06 18.27
C ARG A 45 4.08 -11.14 19.29
N LEU A 46 3.02 -10.94 20.06
CA LEU A 46 2.64 -11.83 21.14
C LEU A 46 1.64 -12.89 20.66
N ASN A 47 0.73 -12.56 19.74
CA ASN A 47 -0.29 -13.47 19.26
C ASN A 47 -0.93 -13.02 17.92
N CYS A 48 -1.80 -13.87 17.37
CA CYS A 48 -2.52 -13.61 16.12
C CYS A 48 -3.78 -12.72 16.29
N GLY A 49 -4.05 -12.19 17.48
CA GLY A 49 -5.28 -11.46 17.77
C GLY A 49 -6.52 -12.33 17.56
N ALA A 50 -7.53 -11.79 16.87
CA ALA A 50 -8.74 -12.52 16.48
C ALA A 50 -8.57 -13.35 15.20
N HIS A 51 -7.41 -13.26 14.53
CA HIS A 51 -7.18 -13.92 13.25
C HIS A 51 -6.89 -15.41 13.41
N LYS A 52 -7.41 -16.21 12.46
CA LYS A 52 -7.12 -17.65 12.33
C LYS A 52 -6.26 -17.97 11.09
N ASP A 53 -6.13 -16.99 10.21
CA ASP A 53 -5.59 -17.04 8.86
C ASP A 53 -4.33 -16.18 8.69
N MET A 54 -3.89 -15.49 9.75
CA MET A 54 -2.75 -14.59 9.70
C MET A 54 -1.98 -14.62 11.02
N ALA A 55 -0.67 -14.89 10.92
CA ALA A 55 0.30 -14.69 11.99
C ALA A 55 1.29 -13.56 11.65
N LEU A 56 2.15 -13.17 12.60
CA LEU A 56 3.19 -12.15 12.39
C LEU A 56 4.02 -12.41 11.13
N ALA A 57 4.39 -13.67 10.89
CA ALA A 57 5.17 -14.06 9.71
C ALA A 57 4.40 -13.85 8.40
N ASP A 58 3.10 -14.11 8.37
CA ASP A 58 2.26 -13.88 7.19
C ASP A 58 2.09 -12.38 6.92
N PHE A 59 2.01 -11.57 7.98
CA PHE A 59 2.01 -10.12 7.84
C PHE A 59 3.33 -9.61 7.23
N HIS A 60 4.49 -10.08 7.71
CA HIS A 60 5.79 -9.71 7.13
C HIS A 60 5.86 -10.07 5.64
N ARG A 61 5.43 -11.28 5.27
CA ARG A 61 5.38 -11.72 3.87
C ARG A 61 4.44 -10.85 3.03
N SER A 62 3.31 -10.46 3.59
CA SER A 62 2.34 -9.57 2.92
C SER A 62 2.94 -8.16 2.71
N ALA A 63 3.63 -7.63 3.71
CA ALA A 63 4.31 -6.33 3.62
C ALA A 63 5.43 -6.34 2.55
N GLU A 64 6.21 -7.42 2.46
CA GLU A 64 7.22 -7.59 1.41
C GLU A 64 6.60 -7.72 0.01
N ALA A 65 5.51 -8.50 -0.11
CA ALA A 65 4.81 -8.68 -1.38
C ALA A 65 4.24 -7.35 -1.90
N ILE A 66 3.60 -6.55 -1.04
CA ILE A 66 2.97 -5.29 -1.45
C ILE A 66 3.98 -4.16 -1.68
N ARG A 67 5.17 -4.20 -1.04
CA ARG A 67 6.21 -3.14 -1.12
C ARG A 67 6.51 -2.70 -2.55
N HIS A 68 6.65 -3.65 -3.47
CA HIS A 68 7.01 -3.40 -4.87
C HIS A 68 5.90 -2.68 -5.67
N TRP A 69 4.66 -2.74 -5.18
CA TRP A 69 3.50 -2.12 -5.83
C TRP A 69 3.13 -0.76 -5.24
N LEU A 70 3.56 -0.46 -4.01
CA LEU A 70 3.28 0.79 -3.32
C LEU A 70 3.60 2.06 -4.15
N PRO A 71 4.76 2.18 -4.83
CA PRO A 71 5.04 3.38 -5.64
C PRO A 71 3.98 3.59 -6.72
N ARG A 72 3.55 2.50 -7.37
CA ARG A 72 2.58 2.54 -8.46
C ARG A 72 1.17 2.85 -7.98
N PHE A 73 0.79 2.33 -6.82
CA PHE A 73 -0.48 2.65 -6.20
C PHE A 73 -0.56 4.13 -5.80
N MET A 74 0.54 4.68 -5.27
CA MET A 74 0.63 6.11 -4.90
C MET A 74 0.63 7.02 -6.13
N GLU A 75 1.38 6.65 -7.18
CA GLU A 75 1.41 7.37 -8.45
C GLU A 75 0.01 7.40 -9.10
N TYR A 76 -0.65 6.25 -9.19
CA TYR A 76 -2.02 6.16 -9.69
C TYR A 76 -2.99 6.98 -8.82
N GLY A 77 -2.94 6.84 -7.49
CA GLY A 77 -3.76 7.61 -6.57
C GLY A 77 -3.60 9.12 -6.75
N ALA A 78 -2.37 9.61 -6.92
CA ALA A 78 -2.08 11.02 -7.16
C ALA A 78 -2.67 11.52 -8.50
N SER A 79 -2.72 10.67 -9.53
CA SER A 79 -3.36 10.98 -10.81
C SER A 79 -4.90 11.01 -10.74
N CYS A 80 -5.49 10.41 -9.70
CA CYS A 80 -6.93 10.21 -9.55
C CYS A 80 -7.64 11.28 -8.70
N THR A 81 -6.95 12.34 -8.28
CA THR A 81 -7.48 13.39 -7.38
C THR A 81 -8.79 14.05 -7.84
N ARG A 82 -9.12 13.95 -9.13
CA ARG A 82 -10.37 14.48 -9.73
C ARG A 82 -11.36 13.40 -10.16
N LEU A 83 -11.05 12.12 -9.97
CA LEU A 83 -12.00 11.05 -10.25
C LEU A 83 -13.02 10.92 -9.12
N PRO A 84 -14.26 10.50 -9.42
CA PRO A 84 -15.17 10.02 -8.40
C PRO A 84 -14.53 8.85 -7.61
N PRO A 85 -14.64 8.79 -6.27
CA PRO A 85 -14.01 7.75 -5.46
C PRO A 85 -14.29 6.32 -5.92
N GLU A 86 -15.51 6.05 -6.39
CA GLU A 86 -15.96 4.77 -6.92
C GLU A 86 -15.20 4.32 -8.19
N SER A 87 -14.59 5.26 -8.93
CA SER A 87 -13.86 4.99 -10.17
C SER A 87 -12.39 4.65 -9.94
N VAL A 88 -11.83 5.00 -8.77
CA VAL A 88 -10.40 4.82 -8.48
C VAL A 88 -10.02 3.35 -8.43
N LEU A 89 -10.81 2.51 -7.77
CA LEU A 89 -10.47 1.10 -7.61
C LEU A 89 -10.45 0.34 -8.96
N ALA A 90 -11.28 0.75 -9.93
CA ALA A 90 -11.35 0.10 -11.23
C ALA A 90 -10.01 0.21 -12.00
N GLY A 91 -9.31 1.34 -11.91
CA GLY A 91 -8.00 1.50 -12.54
C GLY A 91 -6.82 1.11 -11.66
N LEU A 92 -6.99 1.05 -10.34
CA LEU A 92 -5.95 0.56 -9.41
C LEU A 92 -5.75 -0.97 -9.52
N ARG A 93 -6.84 -1.75 -9.57
CA ARG A 93 -6.81 -3.23 -9.58
C ARG A 93 -5.93 -3.88 -10.66
N PRO A 94 -5.90 -3.43 -11.93
CA PRO A 94 -5.03 -4.05 -12.93
C PRO A 94 -3.55 -3.72 -12.75
N LEU A 95 -3.19 -2.81 -11.84
CA LEU A 95 -1.80 -2.46 -11.57
C LEU A 95 -1.07 -3.50 -10.72
N GLY A 96 -1.76 -4.22 -9.83
CA GLY A 96 -1.21 -5.20 -8.90
C GLY A 96 -2.28 -5.98 -8.18
#